data_AF-A0A352NNS4-F1
#
_entry.id   AF-A0A352NNS4-F1
#
_cell.length_a   1.000
_cell.length_b   1.000
_cell.length_c   1.000
_cell.angle_alpha   90.00
_cell.angle_beta   90.00
_cell.angle_gamma   90.00
#
_symmetry.space_group_name_H-M   'P 1'
#
loop_
_entity.id
_entity.type
_entity.pdbx_description
1 polymer ?
#
loop_
_entity_poly.entity_id
_entity_poly.type
_entity_poly.pdbx_seq_one_letter_code
_entity_poly.pdbx_strand_id
1 'polypeptide(L)' 'MSLKDKDGFHPEARSEGRMARLNGKPLNINWFTGWLGESFEAGWREVDEDPEAPKADLITELQPLEEGYHA' A
#
# COMPACT_ATOMS: atom_id res chain seq x y z
N MET A 1 25.69 -6.56 6.65
CA MET A 1 24.60 -5.57 6.69
C MET A 1 23.38 -6.22 7.31
N SER A 2 22.72 -5.58 8.28
CA SER A 2 21.38 -6.00 8.69
C SER A 2 20.40 -5.58 7.60
N LEU A 3 19.60 -6.52 7.09
CA LEU A 3 18.55 -6.25 6.09
C LEU A 3 17.30 -5.58 6.70
N LYS A 4 17.37 -5.19 7.97
CA LYS A 4 16.27 -4.64 8.76
C LYS A 4 16.51 -3.17 9.08
N ASP A 5 15.45 -2.36 9.04
CA ASP A 5 15.47 -1.00 9.57
C ASP A 5 15.42 -0.98 11.11
N LYS A 6 15.44 0.23 11.70
CA LYS A 6 15.46 0.46 13.16
C LYS A 6 14.28 -0.18 13.90
N ASP A 7 13.16 -0.39 13.22
CA ASP A 7 11.93 -0.98 13.74
C ASP A 7 11.83 -2.48 13.43
N GLY A 8 12.88 -3.09 12.85
CA GLY A 8 12.93 -4.50 12.55
C GLY A 8 12.17 -4.91 11.28
N PHE A 9 11.71 -3.96 10.47
CA PHE A 9 11.07 -4.22 9.17
C PHE A 9 12.06 -4.16 8.01
N HIS A 10 11.68 -4.74 6.86
CA HIS A 10 12.45 -4.62 5.64
C HIS A 10 12.13 -3.28 4.96
N PRO A 11 13.13 -2.40 4.75
CA PRO A 11 12.88 -1.02 4.33
C PRO A 11 12.20 -0.92 2.96
N GLU A 12 12.55 -1.79 2.01
CA GLU A 12 11.94 -1.78 0.67
C GLU A 12 10.47 -2.23 0.71
N ALA A 13 10.17 -3.36 1.36
CA ALA A 13 8.79 -3.84 1.49
C ALA A 13 7.89 -2.83 2.21
N ARG A 14 8.41 -2.19 3.29
CA ARG A 14 7.72 -1.09 3.97
C ARG A 14 7.50 0.12 3.06
N SER A 15 8.47 0.47 2.23
CA SER A 15 8.33 1.53 1.24
C SER A 15 7.24 1.20 0.20
N GLU A 16 7.19 -0.05 -0.27
CA GLU A 16 6.15 -0.49 -1.21
C GLU A 16 4.76 -0.46 -0.59
N GLY A 17 4.61 -0.84 0.68
CA GLY A 17 3.35 -0.74 1.42
C GLY A 17 2.84 0.70 1.51
N ARG A 18 3.73 1.65 1.83
CA ARG A 18 3.42 3.09 1.85
C ARG A 18 2.94 3.56 0.48
N MET A 19 3.69 3.25 -0.57
CA MET A 19 3.32 3.62 -1.95
C MET A 19 2.01 2.98 -2.38
N ALA A 20 1.76 1.72 -2.01
CA ALA A 20 0.51 1.04 -2.31
C ALA A 20 -0.68 1.78 -1.70
N ARG A 21 -0.61 2.13 -0.41
CA ARG A 21 -1.69 2.87 0.25
C ARG A 21 -1.90 4.26 -0.36
N LEU A 22 -0.81 4.99 -0.64
CA LEU A 22 -0.87 6.31 -1.28
C LEU A 22 -1.57 6.24 -2.64
N ASN A 23 -1.33 5.17 -3.40
CA ASN A 23 -1.97 4.92 -4.70
C ASN A 23 -3.38 4.29 -4.59
N GLY A 24 -3.96 4.19 -3.39
CA GLY A 24 -5.29 3.61 -3.20
C GLY A 24 -5.33 2.10 -3.40
N LYS A 25 -4.19 1.41 -3.42
CA LYS A 25 -4.17 -0.05 -3.55
C LYS A 25 -4.56 -0.69 -2.21
N PRO A 26 -5.52 -1.63 -2.20
CA PRO A 26 -5.92 -2.31 -0.97
C PRO A 26 -4.81 -3.23 -0.43
N LEU A 27 -4.79 -3.46 0.89
CA LEU A 27 -3.74 -4.25 1.55
C LEU A 27 -3.63 -5.68 1.00
N ASN A 28 -4.70 -6.25 0.47
CA ASN A 28 -4.73 -7.60 -0.12
C ASN A 28 -3.87 -7.74 -1.40
N ILE A 29 -3.36 -6.65 -1.98
CA ILE A 29 -2.38 -6.71 -3.08
C ILE A 29 -1.00 -7.17 -2.61
N ASN A 30 -0.77 -7.27 -1.30
CA ASN A 30 0.49 -7.70 -0.73
C ASN A 30 0.85 -9.12 -1.22
N TRP A 31 1.81 -9.21 -2.14
CA TRP A 31 2.35 -10.47 -2.66
C TRP A 31 3.50 -11.02 -1.81
N PHE A 32 3.96 -10.27 -0.80
CA PHE A 32 5.01 -10.72 0.10
C PHE A 32 4.48 -11.68 1.16
N THR A 33 5.33 -12.61 1.59
CA THR A 33 5.00 -13.58 2.64
C THR A 33 5.98 -13.46 3.82
N GLY A 34 5.53 -13.90 5.00
CA GLY A 34 6.29 -13.83 6.25
C GLY A 34 6.70 -12.40 6.60
N TRP A 35 7.95 -12.23 7.05
CA TRP A 35 8.47 -10.95 7.53
C TRP A 35 8.48 -9.81 6.49
N LEU A 36 8.60 -10.14 5.19
CA LEU A 36 8.44 -9.13 4.12
C LEU A 36 6.99 -8.66 4.01
N GLY A 37 6.03 -9.56 4.17
CA GLY A 37 4.60 -9.25 4.20
C GLY A 37 4.24 -8.36 5.39
N GLU A 38 4.77 -8.67 6.58
CA GLU A 38 4.59 -7.83 7.79
C GLU A 38 5.18 -6.43 7.60
N SER A 39 6.32 -6.33 6.91
CA SER A 39 6.97 -5.04 6.60
C SER A 39 6.14 -4.20 5.65
N PHE A 40 5.56 -4.83 4.61
CA PHE A 40 4.64 -4.17 3.69
C PHE A 40 3.37 -3.69 4.41
N GLU A 41 2.75 -4.53 5.23
CA GLU A 41 1.55 -4.18 6.00
C GLU A 41 1.81 -3.00 6.94
N ALA A 42 2.96 -2.99 7.62
CA ALA A 42 3.36 -1.87 8.47
C ALA A 42 3.39 -0.55 7.69
N GLY A 43 4.07 -0.53 6.53
CA GLY A 43 4.14 0.67 5.69
C GLY A 43 2.78 1.11 5.14
N TRP A 44 1.92 0.16 4.78
CA TRP A 44 0.56 0.46 4.32
C TRP A 44 -0.27 1.10 5.44
N ARG A 45 -0.23 0.54 6.65
CA ARG A 45 -0.95 1.07 7.82
C ARG A 45 -0.46 2.43 8.26
N GLU A 46 0.85 2.70 8.21
CA GLU A 46 1.40 4.03 8.54
C GLU A 46 0.71 5.14 7.74
N VAL A 47 0.41 4.91 6.47
CA VAL A 47 -0.29 5.88 5.60
C VAL A 47 -1.81 5.81 5.80
N ASP A 48 -2.37 4.63 6.07
CA ASP A 48 -3.82 4.48 6.28
C ASP A 48 -4.30 5.12 7.58
N GLU A 49 -3.50 5.03 8.64
CA GLU A 49 -3.78 5.64 9.95
C GLU A 49 -3.50 7.15 9.97
N ASP A 50 -2.69 7.67 9.04
CA ASP A 50 -2.45 9.11 8.88
C ASP A 50 -3.60 9.78 8.12
N PRO A 51 -4.43 10.63 8.76
CA PRO A 51 -5.53 11.32 8.10
C PRO A 51 -5.07 12.47 7.18
N GLU A 52 -3.84 12.98 7.37
CA GLU A 52 -3.28 14.07 6.58
C GLU A 52 -2.49 13.57 5.37
N ALA A 53 -2.18 12.27 5.32
CA ALA A 53 -1.48 11.67 4.20
C ALA A 53 -2.30 11.81 2.89
N PRO A 54 -1.65 12.18 1.76
CA PRO A 54 -2.30 12.35 0.47
C PRO A 54 -2.59 10.99 -0.18
N LYS A 55 -3.46 10.20 0.44
CA LYS A 55 -3.81 8.85 0.04
C LYS A 55 -5.02 8.84 -0.88
N ALA A 56 -4.91 8.19 -2.03
CA ALA A 56 -6.04 7.98 -2.92
C ALA A 56 -7.09 7.05 -2.27
N ASP A 57 -8.32 7.12 -2.77
CA ASP A 57 -9.40 6.23 -2.36
C ASP A 57 -9.03 4.77 -2.64
N LEU A 58 -9.45 3.87 -1.74
CA LEU A 58 -9.20 2.46 -1.93
C LEU A 58 -9.92 1.97 -3.19
N ILE A 59 -9.17 1.34 -4.08
CA ILE A 59 -9.70 0.65 -5.25
C ILE A 59 -10.38 -0.62 -4.72
N THR A 60 -11.64 -0.49 -4.32
CA THR A 60 -12.43 -1.60 -3.76
C THR A 60 -12.96 -2.52 -4.86
N GLU A 61 -13.15 -1.99 -6.07
CA GLU A 61 -13.79 -2.69 -7.18
C GLU A 61 -13.19 -2.19 -8.49
N LEU A 62 -13.07 -3.09 -9.48
CA LEU A 62 -12.90 -2.72 -10.89
C LEU A 62 -14.03 -1.74 -11.21
N GLN A 63 -13.77 -0.44 -11.18
CA GLN A 63 -14.73 0.51 -11.71
C GLN A 63 -14.95 0.08 -13.16
N PRO A 64 -16.18 -0.27 -13.59
CA PRO A 64 -16.44 -0.34 -15.02
C PRO A 64 -16.03 1.03 -15.55
N LEU A 65 -15.11 1.04 -16.52
CA LEU A 65 -14.68 2.24 -17.23
C LEU A 65 -15.92 3.09 -17.47
N GLU A 66 -16.05 4.22 -16.78
CA GLU A 66 -17.23 5.07 -16.96
C GLU A 66 -17.38 5.36 -18.44
N GLU A 67 -18.53 4.93 -18.96
CA GLU A 67 -18.95 5.11 -20.34
C GLU A 67 -18.85 6.59 -20.70
N GLY A 68 -17.87 6.92 -21.53
CA GLY A 68 -17.59 8.28 -21.94
C GLY A 68 -17.12 8.36 -23.39
N TYR A 69 -17.92 7.84 -24.33
CA TYR A 69 -17.88 8.38 -25.69
C TYR A 69 -19.28 8.41 -26.34
N HIS A 70 -19.95 9.53 -26.04
CA HIS A 70 -20.96 10.27 -26.81
C HIS A 70 -21.70 9.59 -27.98
N ALA A 71 -23.03 9.67 -27.87
CA ALA A 71 -24.01 9.52 -28.95
C ALA A 71 -23.75 10.42 -30.17
#